data_AF-A0A847CIQ6-F1
#
_entry.id   AF-A0A847CIQ6-F1
#
_cell.length_a   1.000
_cell.length_b   1.000
_cell.length_c   1.000
_cell.angle_alpha   90.00
_cell.angle_beta   90.00
_cell.angle_gamma   90.00
#
_symmetry.space_group_name_H-M   'P 1'
#
loop_
_entity.id
_entity.type
_entity.pdbx_description
1 polymer ?
#
loop_
_entity_poly.entity_id
_entity_poly.type
_entity_poly.pdbx_seq_one_letter_code
_entity_poly.pdbx_strand_id
1 'polypeptide(L)'
;METKSTLRFKRIIITSVLFFAIPFISNILDLIISNSTISYTFSISLIAFIFIIYNWDLFALHYNRSKKNIKDTVFYTIVGLILLGTLTFINQSFIHGYLILCDKQTLTRYYGGAFIMIVSHTLSFSLCMMIAYKSTVDRIKLEVSTVQVILFSGLIFALLFSIFYVPLDINLMVSSFLYYSIFFIICSYLYNQCGSFIPAMISITLIFLFINILQFI
;
A
#
# COMPACT_ATOMS: atom_id res chain seq x y z
N MET A 1 -21.14 -22.42 4.91
CA MET A 1 -21.01 -21.68 6.17
C MET A 1 -19.83 -20.72 6.05
N GLU A 2 -20.08 -19.45 5.73
CA GLU A 2 -19.06 -18.42 5.74
C GLU A 2 -18.79 -18.01 7.19
N THR A 3 -17.67 -18.44 7.75
CA THR A 3 -17.16 -17.85 8.99
C THR A 3 -16.70 -16.42 8.69
N LYS A 4 -17.63 -15.47 8.82
CA LYS A 4 -17.37 -14.03 8.76
C LYS A 4 -16.55 -13.62 9.98
N SER A 5 -15.24 -13.83 9.91
CA SER A 5 -14.29 -13.31 10.89
C SER A 5 -14.18 -11.80 10.71
N THR A 6 -14.92 -11.04 11.53
CA THR A 6 -14.71 -9.60 11.69
C THR A 6 -13.52 -9.37 12.61
N LEU A 7 -12.54 -8.57 12.17
CA LEU A 7 -11.38 -8.25 12.99
C LEU A 7 -11.80 -7.56 14.31
N ARG A 8 -11.10 -7.89 15.40
CA ARG A 8 -11.28 -7.23 16.69
C ARG A 8 -10.95 -5.74 16.55
N PHE A 9 -11.76 -4.86 17.12
CA PHE A 9 -11.59 -3.41 17.01
C PHE A 9 -10.21 -2.93 17.46
N LYS A 10 -9.69 -3.49 18.56
CA LYS A 10 -8.33 -3.23 19.05
C LYS A 10 -7.25 -3.48 17.98
N ARG A 11 -7.39 -4.55 17.20
CA ARG A 11 -6.45 -4.93 16.14
C ARG A 11 -6.49 -3.96 14.97
N ILE A 12 -7.68 -3.46 14.63
CA ILE A 12 -7.88 -2.43 13.62
C ILE A 12 -7.18 -1.13 14.04
N ILE A 13 -7.41 -0.67 15.28
CA ILE A 13 -6.78 0.56 15.79
C ILE A 13 -5.25 0.43 15.78
N ILE A 14 -4.70 -0.65 16.36
CA ILE A 14 -3.24 -0.83 16.45
C ILE A 14 -2.61 -0.85 15.05
N THR A 15 -3.21 -1.58 14.11
CA THR A 15 -2.69 -1.67 12.74
C THR A 15 -2.77 -0.30 12.04
N SER A 16 -3.87 0.44 12.22
CA SER A 16 -4.04 1.77 11.62
C SER A 16 -3.04 2.77 12.20
N VAL A 17 -2.89 2.83 13.52
CA VAL A 17 -1.95 3.71 14.21
C VAL A 17 -0.52 3.43 13.79
N LEU A 18 -0.11 2.15 13.77
CA LEU A 18 1.25 1.80 13.35
C LEU A 18 1.52 2.15 11.89
N PHE A 19 0.55 1.96 11.00
CA PHE A 19 0.70 2.34 9.59
C PHE A 19 0.87 3.86 9.46
N PHE A 20 -0.09 4.65 9.95
CA PHE A 20 -0.06 6.10 9.81
C PHE A 20 1.04 6.78 10.62
N ALA A 21 1.65 6.09 11.60
CA ALA A 21 2.84 6.57 12.30
C ALA A 21 4.16 6.36 11.53
N ILE A 22 4.17 5.61 10.42
CA ILE A 22 5.40 5.33 9.64
C ILE A 22 6.17 6.62 9.27
N PRO A 23 5.54 7.66 8.69
CA PRO A 23 6.27 8.88 8.32
C PRO A 23 6.90 9.57 9.54
N PHE A 24 6.19 9.55 10.67
CA PHE A 24 6.69 10.11 11.92
C PHE A 24 7.90 9.33 12.48
N ILE A 25 7.80 7.99 12.52
CA ILE A 25 8.91 7.11 12.93
C ILE A 25 10.12 7.32 12.02
N SER A 26 9.88 7.42 10.70
CA SER A 26 10.92 7.68 9.71
C SER A 26 11.64 9.00 9.96
N ASN A 27 10.91 10.07 10.27
CA ASN A 27 11.51 11.37 10.55
C ASN A 27 12.36 11.35 11.84
N ILE A 28 11.94 10.59 12.86
CA ILE A 28 12.77 10.41 14.07
C ILE A 28 14.06 9.66 13.74
N LEU A 29 13.99 8.59 12.94
CA LEU A 29 15.18 7.84 12.54
C LEU A 29 16.10 8.65 11.64
N ASP A 30 15.55 9.56 10.83
CA ASP A 30 16.33 10.43 9.96
C ASP A 30 17.24 11.39 10.73
N LEU A 31 16.86 11.77 11.97
CA LEU A 31 17.74 12.53 12.87
C LEU A 31 19.04 11.78 13.22
N ILE A 32 19.04 10.45 13.11
CA ILE A 32 20.18 9.59 13.43
C ILE A 32 20.92 9.16 12.16
N ILE A 33 20.17 8.69 11.15
CA ILE A 33 20.73 8.14 9.90
C ILE A 33 21.16 9.24 8.94
N SER A 34 20.54 10.42 9.01
CA SER A 34 20.77 11.55 8.09
C SER A 34 20.55 11.18 6.62
N ASN A 35 19.55 10.33 6.35
CA ASN A 35 19.13 9.93 5.02
C ASN A 35 17.65 9.49 5.04
N SER A 36 16.78 10.28 4.41
CA SER A 36 15.33 10.10 4.49
C SER A 36 14.86 8.79 3.86
N THR A 37 15.40 8.39 2.70
CA THR A 37 15.00 7.14 2.04
C THR A 37 15.44 5.90 2.81
N ILE A 38 16.66 5.90 3.38
CA ILE A 38 17.10 4.79 4.23
C ILE A 38 16.24 4.71 5.49
N SER A 39 16.01 5.83 6.16
CA SER A 39 15.17 5.92 7.36
C SER A 39 13.74 5.45 7.10
N TYR A 40 13.16 5.86 5.98
CA TYR A 40 11.82 5.45 5.59
C TYR A 40 11.77 3.97 5.25
N THR A 41 12.73 3.46 4.46
CA THR A 41 12.86 2.04 4.10
C THR A 41 12.99 1.16 5.34
N PHE A 42 13.80 1.57 6.31
CA PHE A 42 13.93 0.86 7.57
C PHE A 42 12.62 0.87 8.36
N SER A 43 11.98 2.04 8.49
CA SER A 43 10.70 2.19 9.20
C SER A 43 9.61 1.30 8.63
N ILE A 44 9.39 1.33 7.31
CA ILE A 44 8.38 0.50 6.67
C ILE A 44 8.70 -0.99 6.76
N SER A 45 9.97 -1.38 6.70
CA SER A 45 10.38 -2.79 6.81
C SER A 45 10.14 -3.32 8.23
N LEU A 46 10.44 -2.51 9.25
CA LEU A 46 10.17 -2.85 10.64
C LEU A 46 8.67 -2.98 10.90
N ILE A 47 7.86 -2.02 10.43
CA ILE A 47 6.40 -2.08 10.58
C ILE A 47 5.81 -3.25 9.78
N ALA A 48 6.33 -3.55 8.58
CA ALA A 48 5.89 -4.70 7.79
C ALA A 48 6.13 -6.02 8.53
N PHE A 49 7.29 -6.16 9.16
CA PHE A 49 7.60 -7.31 10.01
C PHE A 49 6.62 -7.42 11.20
N ILE A 50 6.36 -6.32 11.90
CA ILE A 50 5.35 -6.27 12.98
C ILE A 50 3.98 -6.67 12.44
N PHE A 51 3.60 -6.21 11.24
CA PHE A 51 2.31 -6.54 10.63
C PHE A 51 2.21 -8.01 10.28
N ILE A 52 3.26 -8.63 9.75
CA ILE A 52 3.25 -10.08 9.47
C ILE A 52 2.99 -10.87 10.75
N ILE A 53 3.68 -10.53 11.85
CA ILE A 53 3.53 -11.22 13.14
C ILE A 53 2.15 -10.94 13.74
N TYR A 54 1.80 -9.67 13.90
CA TYR A 54 0.58 -9.26 14.59
C TYR A 54 -0.68 -9.58 13.80
N ASN A 55 -0.60 -9.51 12.46
CA ASN A 55 -1.70 -9.78 11.55
C ASN A 55 -1.63 -11.15 10.87
N TRP A 56 -0.85 -12.10 11.40
CA TRP A 56 -0.60 -13.41 10.77
C TRP A 56 -1.89 -14.11 10.33
N ASP A 57 -2.91 -14.20 11.18
CA ASP A 57 -4.17 -14.89 10.83
C ASP A 57 -4.88 -14.27 9.62
N LEU A 58 -4.79 -12.94 9.48
CA LEU A 58 -5.41 -12.22 8.36
C LEU A 58 -4.61 -12.51 7.09
N PHE A 59 -3.29 -12.36 7.17
CA PHE A 59 -2.39 -12.63 6.06
C PHE A 59 -2.50 -14.09 5.58
N ALA A 60 -2.44 -15.05 6.50
CA ALA A 60 -2.56 -16.47 6.24
C ALA A 60 -3.91 -16.84 5.61
N LEU A 61 -5.01 -16.23 6.07
CA LEU A 61 -6.33 -16.42 5.48
C LEU A 61 -6.37 -15.97 4.01
N HIS A 62 -5.83 -14.79 3.70
CA HIS A 62 -5.80 -14.28 2.32
C HIS A 62 -4.82 -15.05 1.43
N TYR A 63 -3.66 -15.44 1.97
CA TYR A 63 -2.72 -16.33 1.29
C TYR A 63 -3.37 -17.67 0.94
N ASN A 64 -4.05 -18.32 1.89
CA ASN A 64 -4.71 -19.60 1.66
C ASN A 64 -5.88 -19.50 0.65
N ARG A 65 -6.65 -18.40 0.68
CA ARG A 65 -7.68 -18.12 -0.34
C ARG A 65 -7.06 -17.99 -1.73
N SER A 66 -5.97 -17.23 -1.85
CA SER A 66 -5.26 -17.05 -3.10
C SER A 66 -4.66 -18.35 -3.63
N LYS A 67 -4.10 -19.19 -2.74
CA LYS A 67 -3.59 -20.52 -3.11
C LYS A 67 -4.71 -21.44 -3.61
N LYS A 68 -5.89 -21.41 -2.97
CA LYS A 68 -7.04 -22.21 -3.38
C LYS A 68 -7.61 -21.76 -4.73
N ASN A 69 -7.63 -20.45 -4.98
CA ASN A 69 -8.15 -19.84 -6.20
C ASN A 69 -7.02 -19.20 -7.03
N ILE A 70 -6.03 -20.01 -7.40
CA ILE A 70 -4.81 -19.50 -8.06
C ILE A 70 -5.09 -18.87 -9.43
N LYS A 71 -6.03 -19.44 -10.20
CA LYS A 71 -6.40 -18.93 -11.54
C LYS A 71 -6.92 -17.49 -11.45
N ASP A 72 -7.89 -17.27 -10.56
CA ASP A 72 -8.44 -15.93 -10.34
C ASP A 72 -7.37 -15.00 -9.77
N THR A 73 -6.57 -15.46 -8.81
CA THR A 73 -5.49 -14.66 -8.23
C THR A 73 -4.52 -14.17 -9.30
N VAL A 74 -4.07 -15.05 -10.20
CA VAL A 74 -3.16 -14.67 -11.30
C VAL A 74 -3.86 -13.72 -12.27
N PHE A 75 -5.08 -14.04 -12.71
CA PHE A 75 -5.84 -13.21 -13.63
C PHE A 75 -6.02 -11.78 -13.09
N TYR A 76 -6.50 -11.64 -11.85
CA TYR A 76 -6.70 -10.33 -11.25
C TYR A 76 -5.40 -9.64 -10.82
N THR A 77 -4.29 -10.37 -10.68
CA THR A 77 -2.96 -9.73 -10.57
C THR A 77 -2.60 -9.06 -11.90
N ILE A 78 -2.84 -9.72 -13.04
CA ILE A 78 -2.61 -9.12 -14.36
C ILE A 78 -3.53 -7.90 -14.58
N VAL A 79 -4.81 -8.01 -14.23
CA VAL A 79 -5.75 -6.88 -14.28
C VAL A 79 -5.26 -5.74 -13.37
N GLY A 80 -4.78 -6.05 -12.17
CA GLY A 80 -4.21 -5.08 -11.24
C GLY A 80 -2.97 -4.38 -11.80
N LEU A 81 -2.06 -5.12 -12.44
CA LEU A 81 -0.88 -4.56 -13.13
C LEU A 81 -1.28 -3.57 -14.22
N ILE A 82 -2.28 -3.91 -15.03
CA ILE A 82 -2.77 -3.02 -16.09
C ILE A 82 -3.41 -1.77 -15.48
N LEU A 83 -4.41 -1.93 -14.60
CA LEU A 83 -5.18 -0.81 -14.05
C LEU A 83 -4.32 0.14 -13.22
N LEU A 84 -3.53 -0.40 -12.29
CA LEU A 84 -2.65 0.41 -11.45
C LEU A 84 -1.48 0.97 -12.27
N GLY A 85 -0.94 0.21 -13.24
CA GLY A 85 0.14 0.69 -14.11
C GLY A 85 -0.31 1.86 -14.99
N THR A 86 -1.49 1.76 -15.60
CA THR A 86 -2.11 2.86 -16.35
C THR A 86 -2.39 4.06 -15.44
N LEU A 87 -2.93 3.84 -14.24
CA LEU A 87 -3.16 4.93 -13.29
C LEU A 87 -1.86 5.62 -12.89
N THR A 88 -0.80 4.86 -12.59
CA THR A 88 0.50 5.43 -12.23
C THR A 88 1.14 6.17 -13.40
N PHE A 89 0.96 5.70 -14.65
CA PHE A 89 1.37 6.43 -15.84
C PHE A 89 0.62 7.77 -15.96
N ILE A 90 -0.73 7.75 -15.85
CA ILE A 90 -1.55 8.97 -15.85
C ILE A 90 -1.12 9.92 -14.73
N ASN A 91 -0.75 9.39 -13.57
CA ASN A 91 -0.26 10.19 -12.46
C ASN A 91 1.02 10.95 -12.83
N GLN A 92 2.00 10.25 -13.39
CA GLN A 92 3.27 10.86 -13.81
C GLN A 92 3.09 11.88 -14.94
N SER A 93 2.14 11.66 -15.86
CA SER A 93 1.92 12.56 -17.00
C SER A 93 0.98 13.74 -16.74
N PHE A 94 0.00 13.60 -15.83
CA PHE A 94 -1.08 14.58 -15.71
C PHE A 94 -1.45 14.96 -14.26
N ILE A 95 -1.65 13.99 -13.37
CA ILE A 95 -2.19 14.27 -12.02
C ILE A 95 -1.11 14.86 -11.11
N HIS A 96 0.11 14.32 -11.19
CA HIS A 96 1.27 14.72 -10.38
C HIS A 96 1.00 14.56 -8.88
N GLY A 97 0.30 13.49 -8.50
CA GLY A 97 0.16 13.05 -7.12
C GLY A 97 1.47 12.48 -6.58
N TYR A 98 1.69 12.65 -5.29
CA TYR A 98 2.87 12.17 -4.59
C TYR A 98 2.95 10.64 -4.64
N LEU A 99 4.12 10.12 -5.02
CA LEU A 99 4.43 8.69 -4.95
C LEU A 99 5.56 8.47 -3.96
N ILE A 100 5.39 7.47 -3.11
CA ILE A 100 6.41 7.05 -2.16
C ILE A 100 7.39 6.13 -2.90
N LEU A 101 8.45 6.73 -3.43
CA LEU A 101 9.53 6.08 -4.15
C LEU A 101 10.86 6.41 -3.47
N CYS A 102 11.89 5.59 -3.73
CA CYS A 102 13.24 5.87 -3.27
C CYS A 102 13.80 7.09 -4.01
N ASP A 103 14.53 7.95 -3.31
CA ASP A 103 15.17 9.09 -3.95
C ASP A 103 16.41 8.66 -4.78
N LYS A 104 16.59 9.27 -5.96
CA LYS A 104 17.67 8.89 -6.90
C LYS A 104 19.06 9.17 -6.30
N GLN A 105 19.19 10.22 -5.49
CA GLN A 105 20.46 10.64 -4.91
C GLN A 105 21.00 9.60 -3.92
N THR A 106 20.15 9.05 -3.06
CA THR A 106 20.48 7.98 -2.14
C THR A 106 20.81 6.70 -2.88
N LEU A 107 20.00 6.32 -3.89
CA LEU A 107 20.26 5.11 -4.65
C LEU A 107 21.62 5.16 -5.37
N THR A 108 21.96 6.28 -6.00
CA THR A 108 23.26 6.46 -6.66
C THR A 108 24.43 6.52 -5.67
N ARG A 109 24.25 7.18 -4.50
CA ARG A 109 25.27 7.24 -3.45
C ARG A 109 25.56 5.85 -2.84
N TYR A 110 24.54 5.02 -2.70
CA TYR A 110 24.63 3.67 -2.13
C TYR A 110 24.41 2.59 -3.19
N TYR A 111 25.03 2.75 -4.37
CA TYR A 111 24.82 1.90 -5.55
C TYR A 111 24.88 0.40 -5.24
N GLY A 112 25.86 -0.06 -4.45
CA GLY A 112 26.01 -1.47 -4.08
C GLY A 112 24.86 -2.07 -3.26
N GLY A 113 24.06 -1.24 -2.59
CA GLY A 113 22.87 -1.66 -1.82
C GLY A 113 21.55 -1.22 -2.45
N ALA A 114 21.57 -0.49 -3.56
CA ALA A 114 20.39 0.16 -4.15
C ALA A 114 19.29 -0.85 -4.50
N PHE A 115 19.63 -1.98 -5.13
CA PHE A 115 18.64 -3.00 -5.50
C PHE A 115 17.93 -3.58 -4.28
N ILE A 116 18.67 -3.91 -3.22
CA ILE A 116 18.11 -4.44 -1.97
C ILE A 116 17.19 -3.40 -1.32
N MET A 117 17.58 -2.13 -1.35
CA MET A 117 16.78 -1.03 -0.81
C MET A 117 15.47 -0.87 -1.59
N ILE A 118 15.52 -0.88 -2.92
CA ILE A 118 14.33 -0.79 -3.78
C ILE A 118 13.37 -1.95 -3.52
N VAL A 119 13.88 -3.19 -3.48
CA VAL A 119 13.05 -4.38 -3.22
C VAL A 119 12.42 -4.31 -1.82
N SER A 120 13.24 -4.03 -0.80
CA SER A 120 12.76 -3.96 0.59
C SER A 120 11.75 -2.84 0.77
N HIS A 121 11.99 -1.68 0.16
CA HIS A 121 11.10 -0.55 0.24
C HIS A 121 9.73 -0.87 -0.38
N THR A 122 9.73 -1.33 -1.63
CA THR A 122 8.49 -1.56 -2.39
C THR A 122 7.65 -2.71 -1.84
N LEU A 123 8.28 -3.81 -1.44
CA LEU A 123 7.59 -4.98 -0.88
C LEU A 123 7.06 -4.70 0.53
N SER A 124 7.84 -4.03 1.38
CA SER A 124 7.40 -3.68 2.74
C SER A 124 6.26 -2.67 2.70
N PHE A 125 6.36 -1.69 1.80
CA PHE A 125 5.31 -0.69 1.61
C PHE A 125 3.99 -1.31 1.15
N SER A 126 4.01 -2.20 0.14
CA SER A 126 2.80 -2.83 -0.39
C SER A 126 2.14 -3.75 0.66
N LEU A 127 2.93 -4.51 1.42
CA LEU A 127 2.45 -5.32 2.55
C LEU A 127 1.78 -4.47 3.61
N CYS A 128 2.48 -3.45 4.11
CA CYS A 128 1.96 -2.51 5.10
C CYS A 128 0.65 -1.89 4.63
N MET A 129 0.63 -1.38 3.41
CA MET A 129 -0.52 -0.70 2.85
C MET A 129 -1.73 -1.63 2.71
N MET A 130 -1.56 -2.83 2.16
CA MET A 130 -2.69 -3.74 1.94
C MET A 130 -3.26 -4.31 3.24
N ILE A 131 -2.39 -4.60 4.22
CA ILE A 131 -2.83 -5.05 5.55
C ILE A 131 -3.54 -3.91 6.29
N ALA A 132 -2.99 -2.69 6.26
CA ALA A 132 -3.61 -1.52 6.89
C ALA A 132 -4.95 -1.17 6.23
N TYR A 133 -4.98 -1.13 4.89
CA TYR A 133 -6.20 -0.91 4.12
C TYR A 133 -7.27 -1.90 4.54
N LYS A 134 -6.99 -3.21 4.42
CA LYS A 134 -7.97 -4.25 4.71
C LYS A 134 -8.44 -4.20 6.16
N SER A 135 -7.55 -3.93 7.11
CA SER A 135 -7.90 -3.84 8.53
C SER A 135 -8.80 -2.63 8.82
N THR A 136 -8.50 -1.48 8.23
CA THR A 136 -9.24 -0.22 8.45
C THR A 136 -10.66 -0.32 7.90
N VAL A 137 -10.81 -0.93 6.72
CA VAL A 137 -12.11 -1.00 6.03
C VAL A 137 -12.94 -2.23 6.37
N ASP A 138 -12.43 -3.15 7.20
CA ASP A 138 -13.09 -4.44 7.52
C ASP A 138 -14.48 -4.27 8.16
N ARG A 139 -14.68 -3.16 8.89
CA ARG A 139 -15.94 -2.84 9.57
C ARG A 139 -16.86 -1.94 8.75
N ILE A 140 -16.44 -1.49 7.57
CA ILE A 140 -17.31 -0.75 6.64
C ILE A 140 -18.26 -1.77 6.01
N LYS A 141 -19.33 -2.09 6.75
CA LYS A 141 -20.49 -2.82 6.26
C LYS A 141 -21.57 -1.79 6.05
N LEU A 142 -21.53 -1.12 4.91
CA LEU A 142 -22.67 -0.34 4.47
C LEU A 142 -23.78 -1.34 4.14
N GLU A 143 -25.02 -1.10 4.60
CA GLU A 143 -26.20 -1.91 4.26
C GLU A 143 -26.61 -1.76 2.77
N VAL A 144 -25.65 -1.43 1.92
CA VAL A 144 -25.84 -0.94 0.56
C VAL A 144 -24.99 -1.74 -0.43
N SER A 145 -25.23 -1.52 -1.72
CA SER A 145 -24.61 -2.27 -2.82
C SER A 145 -23.08 -2.33 -2.72
N THR A 146 -22.51 -3.44 -3.19
CA THR A 146 -21.05 -3.70 -3.21
C THR A 146 -20.23 -2.56 -3.82
N VAL A 147 -20.80 -1.86 -4.81
CA VAL A 147 -20.18 -0.70 -5.46
C VAL A 147 -19.93 0.44 -4.47
N GLN A 148 -20.89 0.73 -3.58
CA GLN A 148 -20.72 1.77 -2.58
C GLN A 148 -19.66 1.41 -1.56
N VAL A 149 -19.60 0.16 -1.13
CA VAL A 149 -18.53 -0.32 -0.23
C VAL A 149 -17.16 -0.10 -0.88
N ILE A 150 -17.01 -0.47 -2.16
CA ILE A 150 -15.77 -0.25 -2.94
C ILE A 150 -15.40 1.25 -3.00
N LEU A 151 -16.38 2.10 -3.29
CA LEU A 151 -16.16 3.54 -3.43
C LEU A 151 -15.76 4.18 -2.09
N PHE A 152 -16.56 3.99 -1.04
CA PHE A 152 -16.34 4.65 0.25
C PHE A 152 -15.10 4.13 0.98
N SER A 153 -14.82 2.84 0.93
CA SER A 153 -13.58 2.28 1.52
C SER A 153 -12.34 2.85 0.83
N GLY A 154 -12.37 2.98 -0.49
CA GLY A 154 -11.30 3.62 -1.27
C GLY A 154 -11.10 5.09 -0.91
N LEU A 155 -12.17 5.88 -0.91
CA LEU A 155 -12.12 7.32 -0.60
C LEU A 155 -11.65 7.61 0.83
N ILE A 156 -12.18 6.90 1.82
CA ILE A 156 -11.80 7.11 3.23
C ILE A 156 -10.32 6.80 3.43
N PHE A 157 -9.83 5.67 2.90
CA PHE A 157 -8.44 5.32 3.07
C PHE A 157 -7.51 6.23 2.27
N ALA A 158 -7.91 6.68 1.08
CA ALA A 158 -7.18 7.68 0.30
C ALA A 158 -7.05 9.01 1.04
N LEU A 159 -8.11 9.46 1.72
CA LEU A 159 -8.08 10.68 2.52
C LEU A 159 -7.09 10.55 3.67
N LEU A 160 -7.18 9.47 4.44
CA LEU A 160 -6.23 9.21 5.54
C LEU A 160 -4.80 9.10 5.01
N PHE A 161 -4.57 8.37 3.93
CA PHE A 161 -3.26 8.25 3.32
C PHE A 161 -2.70 9.63 2.92
N SER A 162 -3.52 10.48 2.30
CA SER A 162 -3.11 11.81 1.87
C SER A 162 -2.78 12.73 3.04
N ILE A 163 -3.48 12.61 4.17
CA ILE A 163 -3.22 13.42 5.37
C ILE A 163 -1.89 13.03 6.03
N PHE A 164 -1.57 11.73 6.09
CA PHE A 164 -0.41 11.25 6.88
C PHE A 164 0.87 11.10 6.07
N TYR A 165 0.79 10.78 4.78
CA TYR A 165 1.97 10.43 3.98
C TYR A 165 2.40 11.51 2.98
N VAL A 166 1.49 12.39 2.57
CA VAL A 166 1.82 13.42 1.57
C VAL A 166 2.42 14.62 2.29
N PRO A 167 3.50 15.24 1.77
CA PRO A 167 4.01 16.50 2.30
C PRO A 167 2.90 17.56 2.42
N LEU A 168 3.02 18.46 3.41
CA LEU A 168 2.03 19.50 3.72
C LEU A 168 2.04 20.63 2.67
N ASP A 169 1.64 20.30 1.45
CA ASP A 169 1.35 21.20 0.33
C ASP A 169 -0.07 20.90 -0.15
N ILE A 170 -0.96 21.90 -0.08
CA ILE A 170 -2.38 21.72 -0.40
C ILE A 170 -2.58 21.22 -1.83
N ASN A 171 -1.83 21.75 -2.79
CA ASN A 171 -1.98 21.36 -4.19
C ASN A 171 -1.55 19.91 -4.39
N LEU A 172 -0.43 19.53 -3.78
CA LEU A 172 0.06 18.15 -3.80
C LEU A 172 -0.87 17.21 -3.05
N MET A 173 -1.46 17.62 -1.92
CA MET A 173 -2.43 16.83 -1.17
C MET A 173 -3.70 16.57 -1.98
N VAL A 174 -4.20 17.58 -2.72
CA VAL A 174 -5.37 17.41 -3.60
C VAL A 174 -5.06 16.47 -4.76
N SER A 175 -3.94 16.66 -5.46
CA SER A 175 -3.55 15.76 -6.56
C SER A 175 -3.30 14.33 -6.08
N SER A 176 -2.65 14.19 -4.92
CA SER A 176 -2.40 12.89 -4.29
C SER A 176 -3.70 12.23 -3.85
N PHE A 177 -4.64 12.97 -3.27
CA PHE A 177 -5.94 12.45 -2.89
C PHE A 177 -6.72 11.93 -4.11
N LEU A 178 -6.70 12.66 -5.23
CA LEU A 178 -7.31 12.20 -6.48
C LEU A 178 -6.69 10.90 -6.99
N TYR A 179 -5.35 10.84 -7.02
CA TYR A 179 -4.62 9.62 -7.42
C TYR A 179 -4.93 8.44 -6.49
N TYR A 180 -4.76 8.62 -5.18
CA TYR A 180 -4.94 7.56 -4.19
C TYR A 180 -6.40 7.13 -4.06
N SER A 181 -7.38 8.00 -4.35
CA SER A 181 -8.79 7.64 -4.40
C SER A 181 -9.03 6.55 -5.44
N ILE A 182 -8.60 6.78 -6.68
CA ILE A 182 -8.75 5.80 -7.77
C ILE A 182 -7.91 4.55 -7.46
N PHE A 183 -6.71 4.74 -6.93
CA PHE A 183 -5.81 3.64 -6.54
C PHE A 183 -6.48 2.69 -5.54
N PHE A 184 -7.05 3.20 -4.45
CA PHE A 184 -7.69 2.37 -3.43
C PHE A 184 -9.04 1.82 -3.86
N ILE A 185 -9.78 2.52 -4.74
CA ILE A 185 -10.97 1.96 -5.40
C ILE A 185 -10.59 0.72 -6.24
N ILE A 186 -9.51 0.79 -7.02
CA ILE A 186 -8.99 -0.37 -7.77
C ILE A 186 -8.58 -1.50 -6.80
N CYS A 187 -7.86 -1.19 -5.72
CA CYS A 187 -7.47 -2.19 -4.72
C CYS A 187 -8.69 -2.87 -4.10
N SER A 188 -9.73 -2.10 -3.78
CA SER A 188 -10.99 -2.62 -3.23
C SER A 188 -11.74 -3.47 -4.24
N TYR A 189 -11.74 -3.08 -5.52
CA TYR A 189 -12.31 -3.85 -6.60
C TYR A 189 -11.60 -5.21 -6.73
N LEU A 190 -10.27 -5.22 -6.83
CA LEU A 190 -9.48 -6.46 -6.91
C LEU A 190 -9.72 -7.38 -5.71
N TYR A 191 -9.77 -6.80 -4.50
CA TYR A 191 -10.11 -7.53 -3.29
C TYR A 191 -11.49 -8.18 -3.38
N ASN A 192 -12.50 -7.43 -3.84
CA ASN A 192 -13.87 -7.92 -3.93
C ASN A 192 -14.01 -9.06 -4.96
N GLN A 193 -13.24 -9.03 -6.05
CA GLN A 193 -13.28 -10.09 -7.06
C GLN A 193 -12.57 -11.38 -6.61
N CYS A 194 -11.44 -11.28 -5.93
CA CYS A 194 -10.67 -12.46 -5.50
C CYS A 194 -10.92 -12.92 -4.06
N GLY A 195 -11.60 -12.10 -3.24
CA GLY A 195 -11.70 -12.30 -1.79
C GLY A 195 -10.36 -12.21 -1.05
N SER A 196 -9.34 -11.61 -1.68
CA SER A 196 -7.95 -11.56 -1.22
C SER A 196 -7.27 -10.26 -1.64
N PHE A 197 -6.45 -9.67 -0.76
CA PHE A 197 -5.66 -8.49 -1.09
C PHE A 197 -4.33 -8.82 -1.80
N ILE A 198 -3.98 -10.12 -1.91
CA ILE A 198 -2.73 -10.58 -2.53
C ILE A 198 -2.56 -10.08 -3.98
N PRO A 199 -3.58 -10.10 -4.86
CA PRO A 199 -3.42 -9.57 -6.23
C PRO A 199 -3.02 -8.09 -6.25
N ALA A 200 -3.67 -7.26 -5.43
CA ALA A 200 -3.34 -5.84 -5.32
C ALA A 200 -1.92 -5.65 -4.75
N MET A 201 -1.58 -6.38 -3.67
CA MET A 201 -0.25 -6.34 -3.06
C MET A 201 0.88 -6.62 -4.06
N ILE A 202 0.75 -7.70 -4.85
CA ILE A 202 1.73 -8.08 -5.87
C ILE A 202 1.79 -7.03 -6.98
N SER A 203 0.63 -6.57 -7.47
CA SER A 203 0.56 -5.57 -8.54
C SER A 203 1.28 -4.27 -8.13
N ILE A 204 1.00 -3.76 -6.94
CA ILE A 204 1.64 -2.56 -6.38
C ILE A 204 3.14 -2.76 -6.26
N THR A 205 3.57 -3.91 -5.71
CA THR A 205 4.99 -4.24 -5.55
C THR A 205 5.70 -4.16 -6.89
N LEU A 206 5.17 -4.82 -7.92
CA LEU A 206 5.80 -4.89 -9.24
C LEU A 206 5.83 -3.52 -9.95
N ILE A 207 4.73 -2.76 -9.90
CA ILE A 207 4.68 -1.42 -10.52
C ILE A 207 5.68 -0.48 -9.84
N PHE A 208 5.71 -0.44 -8.52
CA PHE A 208 6.59 0.45 -7.79
C PHE A 208 8.05 -0.01 -7.91
N LEU A 209 8.30 -1.32 -7.94
CA LEU A 209 9.62 -1.88 -8.21
C LEU A 209 10.12 -1.43 -9.58
N PHE A 210 9.29 -1.59 -10.62
CA PHE A 210 9.62 -1.19 -11.98
C PHE A 210 9.95 0.30 -12.07
N ILE A 211 9.13 1.17 -11.46
CA ILE A 211 9.36 2.62 -11.48
C ILE A 211 10.64 2.99 -10.72
N ASN A 212 10.90 2.40 -9.55
CA ASN A 212 12.13 2.65 -8.81
C ASN A 212 13.38 2.21 -9.59
N ILE A 213 13.31 1.08 -10.30
CA ILE A 213 14.40 0.62 -11.16
C ILE A 213 14.62 1.59 -12.33
N LEU A 214 13.54 2.04 -13.00
CA LEU A 214 13.66 3.03 -14.08
C LEU A 214 14.24 4.37 -13.61
N GLN A 215 13.91 4.79 -12.38
CA GLN A 215 14.45 6.01 -11.79
C GLN A 215 15.94 5.87 -11.43
N PHE A 216 16.36 4.67 -11.05
CA PHE A 216 17.74 4.36 -10.67
C PHE A 216 18.70 4.31 -11.86
N ILE A 217 18.26 3.73 -12.98
CA ILE A 217 18.98 3.73 -14.26
C ILE A 217 19.14 5.17 -14.77
#